data_AF-A0A3D1N5B2-F1
#
_entry.id   AF-A0A3D1N5B2-F1
#
_cell.length_a   1.000
_cell.length_b   1.000
_cell.length_c   1.000
_cell.angle_alpha   90.00
_cell.angle_beta   90.00
_cell.angle_gamma   90.00
#
_symmetry.space_group_name_H-M   'P 1'
#
loop_
_entity.id
_entity.type
_entity.pdbx_description
1 polymer ?
#
loop_
_entity_poly.entity_id
_entity_poly.type
_entity_poly.pdbx_seq_one_letter_code
_entity_poly.pdbx_strand_id
1 'polypeptide(L)'
;MTSYLIDEILELTKDHKSRPFFEKALREIGEHVMAEEFGELKHQIRTGAVQNPAKYLTTLLKKRMIQVGGDKAKQDPPAVQEKIKTYFEETQLTLFSNFRPVKEEGEVDQGVMSVPYGKEIIPWATFISSSFFTLSTNKAKSDKVMAKFRTLDGDVSVVPLWRGRIKPGDRERGILTAEHAKVLAAIESLWVQQGCQRNKYPSGAVTCFCYVSIRDLAKALDWKSFSGQGLTWLTSMVYDLKTMPYYVDLSAMKLKNINGYGFSLLGDVELAEGKKRGQPETVLKVKFSTPLSVQLLERHAVSRPKELAHIHGELAFLIRLFIEPILIGLDGNEYNKTLSDLIKELSLPAAGWHSHKGKRKQIFEKAVKELNAQKTADGRPIKVSIEKGLYDWMLSAKLGGEEKCIEVQVEEPAGQK
;
A
#
# COMPACT_ATOMS: atom_id res chain seq x y z
N MET A 1 23.56 2.66 27.24
CA MET A 1 22.27 3.12 26.68
C MET A 1 21.26 2.02 26.96
N THR A 2 20.36 2.25 27.91
CA THR A 2 19.24 1.35 28.21
C THR A 2 18.31 1.33 27.00
N SER A 3 18.12 0.15 26.40
CA SER A 3 17.19 -0.02 25.27
C SER A 3 15.77 0.23 25.77
N TYR A 4 15.10 1.21 25.17
CA TYR A 4 13.71 1.59 25.44
C TYR A 4 12.75 0.38 25.42
N LEU A 5 13.06 -0.63 24.60
CA LEU A 5 12.33 -1.89 24.51
C LEU A 5 12.36 -2.73 25.80
N ILE A 6 13.50 -2.75 26.52
CA ILE A 6 13.61 -3.49 27.78
C ILE A 6 12.73 -2.84 28.85
N ASP A 7 12.68 -1.51 28.89
CA ASP A 7 11.86 -0.81 29.86
C ASP A 7 10.36 -1.06 29.62
N GLU A 8 9.90 -1.05 28.36
CA GLU A 8 8.53 -1.45 28.02
C GLU A 8 8.22 -2.91 28.38
N ILE A 9 9.15 -3.84 28.14
CA ILE A 9 8.98 -5.26 28.49
C ILE A 9 8.79 -5.40 30.01
N LEU A 10 9.60 -4.71 30.80
CA LEU A 10 9.54 -4.79 32.26
C LEU A 10 8.26 -4.16 32.80
N GLU A 11 7.79 -3.07 32.19
CA GLU A 11 6.53 -2.42 32.55
C GLU A 11 5.32 -3.32 32.25
N LEU A 12 5.29 -3.95 31.06
CA LEU A 12 4.19 -4.83 30.65
C LEU A 12 4.16 -6.14 31.42
N THR A 13 5.33 -6.75 31.65
CA THR A 13 5.44 -8.06 32.33
C THR A 13 5.43 -7.93 33.86
N LYS A 14 5.67 -6.72 34.38
CA LYS A 14 5.88 -6.41 35.81
C LYS A 14 6.98 -7.26 36.47
N ASP A 15 7.91 -7.79 35.68
CA ASP A 15 8.99 -8.67 36.15
C ASP A 15 10.36 -8.01 36.04
N HIS A 16 10.61 -7.05 36.93
CA HIS A 16 11.88 -6.34 37.04
C HIS A 16 13.10 -7.24 37.33
N LYS A 17 12.87 -8.46 37.87
CA LYS A 17 13.95 -9.40 38.20
C LYS A 17 14.53 -10.08 36.96
N SER A 18 13.77 -10.13 35.87
CA SER A 18 14.20 -10.75 34.59
C SER A 18 14.96 -9.81 33.65
N ARG A 19 15.22 -8.56 34.06
CA ARG A 19 16.03 -7.59 33.26
C ARG A 19 17.37 -8.17 32.77
N PRO A 20 18.19 -8.84 33.61
CA PRO A 20 19.47 -9.40 33.13
C PRO A 20 19.29 -10.46 32.03
N PHE A 21 18.18 -11.21 32.07
CA PHE A 21 17.84 -12.18 31.03
C PHE A 21 17.44 -11.47 29.73
N PHE A 22 16.63 -10.42 29.79
CA PHE A 22 16.25 -9.64 28.60
C PHE A 22 17.45 -8.90 27.99
N GLU A 23 18.35 -8.34 28.78
CA GLU A 23 19.59 -7.75 28.25
C GLU A 23 20.52 -8.79 27.59
N LYS A 24 20.52 -10.03 28.10
CA LYS A 24 21.25 -11.14 27.47
C LYS A 24 20.58 -11.56 26.16
N ALA A 25 19.27 -11.77 26.17
CA ALA A 25 18.51 -12.12 24.97
C ALA A 25 18.67 -11.04 23.88
N LEU A 26 18.54 -9.76 24.23
CA LEU A 26 18.71 -8.64 23.29
C LEU A 26 20.07 -8.68 22.59
N ARG A 27 21.15 -9.01 23.33
CA ARG A 27 22.49 -9.15 22.77
C ARG A 27 22.64 -10.38 21.86
N GLU A 28 21.95 -11.48 22.15
CA GLU A 28 22.11 -12.74 21.44
C GLU A 28 21.21 -12.87 20.20
N ILE A 29 19.98 -12.33 20.24
CA ILE A 29 19.02 -12.44 19.12
C ILE A 29 18.72 -11.10 18.42
N GLY A 30 19.21 -9.99 18.97
CA GLY A 30 19.03 -8.65 18.39
C GLY A 30 17.67 -8.00 18.71
N GLU A 31 17.61 -6.67 18.55
CA GLU A 31 16.45 -5.83 18.91
C GLU A 31 15.20 -6.15 18.08
N HIS A 32 15.37 -6.40 16.78
CA HIS A 32 14.25 -6.73 15.89
C HIS A 32 13.52 -8.02 16.32
N VAL A 33 14.26 -9.09 16.63
CA VAL A 33 13.66 -10.37 17.04
C VAL A 33 13.02 -10.24 18.42
N MET A 34 13.66 -9.48 19.33
CA MET A 34 13.06 -9.19 20.63
C MET A 34 11.77 -8.39 20.52
N ALA A 35 11.69 -7.42 19.61
CA ALA A 35 10.48 -6.62 19.37
C ALA A 35 9.34 -7.46 18.77
N GLU A 36 9.65 -8.41 17.89
CA GLU A 36 8.66 -9.34 17.31
C GLU A 36 8.03 -10.24 18.39
N GLU A 37 8.85 -10.89 19.23
CA GLU A 37 8.34 -11.74 20.32
C GLU A 37 7.60 -10.92 21.40
N PHE A 38 7.96 -9.65 21.57
CA PHE A 38 7.23 -8.74 22.45
C PHE A 38 5.88 -8.31 21.86
N GLY A 39 5.79 -8.13 20.54
CA GLY A 39 4.54 -7.90 19.81
C GLY A 39 3.59 -9.10 19.94
N GLU A 40 4.11 -10.32 19.82
CA GLU A 40 3.36 -11.55 20.06
C GLU A 40 2.82 -11.61 21.49
N LEU A 41 3.65 -11.28 22.49
CA LEU A 41 3.16 -11.18 23.88
C LEU A 41 2.01 -10.17 24.01
N LYS A 42 2.14 -8.96 23.44
CA LYS A 42 1.10 -7.93 23.49
C LYS A 42 -0.20 -8.43 22.84
N HIS A 43 -0.11 -9.18 21.74
CA HIS A 43 -1.26 -9.80 21.09
C HIS A 43 -1.94 -10.86 21.99
N GLN A 44 -1.16 -11.78 22.56
CA GLN A 44 -1.68 -12.87 23.39
C GLN A 44 -2.27 -12.43 24.74
N ILE A 45 -1.80 -11.30 25.27
CA ILE A 45 -2.45 -10.63 26.41
C ILE A 45 -3.83 -10.09 26.00
N ARG A 46 -3.94 -9.45 24.83
CA ARG A 46 -5.20 -8.88 24.32
C ARG A 46 -6.26 -9.94 24.03
N THR A 47 -5.85 -11.12 23.56
CA THR A 47 -6.77 -12.27 23.33
C THR A 47 -7.12 -13.03 24.60
N GLY A 48 -6.52 -12.69 25.76
CA GLY A 48 -6.75 -13.36 27.04
C GLY A 48 -6.13 -14.76 27.14
N ALA A 49 -5.33 -15.17 26.16
CA ALA A 49 -4.72 -16.50 26.08
C ALA A 49 -3.52 -16.67 27.03
N VAL A 50 -2.96 -15.57 27.55
CA VAL A 50 -1.80 -15.60 28.44
C VAL A 50 -2.13 -15.05 29.81
N GLN A 51 -2.06 -15.93 30.82
CA GLN A 51 -2.24 -15.56 32.23
C GLN A 51 -0.94 -15.07 32.90
N ASN A 52 0.24 -15.45 32.36
CA ASN A 52 1.54 -15.02 32.89
C ASN A 52 2.46 -14.49 31.77
N PRO A 53 2.43 -13.17 31.54
CA PRO A 53 3.22 -12.51 30.50
C PRO A 53 4.73 -12.76 30.57
N ALA A 54 5.32 -12.69 31.77
CA ALA A 54 6.76 -12.85 31.96
C ALA A 54 7.24 -14.25 31.58
N LYS A 55 6.51 -15.29 32.05
CA LYS A 55 6.85 -16.69 31.74
C LYS A 55 6.68 -17.00 30.26
N TYR A 56 5.64 -16.43 29.63
CA TYR A 56 5.37 -16.61 28.21
C TYR A 56 6.50 -16.04 27.35
N LEU A 57 6.83 -14.76 27.55
CA LEU A 57 7.92 -14.10 26.81
C LEU A 57 9.28 -14.76 27.04
N THR A 58 9.57 -15.16 28.28
CA THR A 58 10.81 -15.89 28.59
C THR A 58 10.91 -17.22 27.82
N THR A 59 9.79 -17.91 27.61
CA THR A 59 9.75 -19.17 26.86
C THR A 59 9.99 -18.95 25.38
N LEU A 60 9.36 -17.92 24.80
CA LEU A 60 9.57 -17.50 23.41
C LEU A 60 11.05 -17.14 23.15
N LEU A 61 11.62 -16.28 24.00
CA LEU A 61 13.00 -15.84 23.85
C LEU A 61 14.01 -16.99 24.02
N LYS A 62 13.80 -17.90 24.99
CA LYS A 62 14.65 -19.10 25.13
C LYS A 62 14.60 -19.98 23.89
N LYS A 63 13.43 -20.18 23.29
CA LYS A 63 13.27 -20.97 22.06
C LYS A 63 14.06 -20.33 20.91
N ARG A 64 14.04 -19.00 20.78
CA ARG A 64 14.82 -18.26 19.78
C ARG A 64 16.32 -18.31 20.02
N MET A 65 16.76 -18.15 21.27
CA MET A 65 18.18 -18.27 21.62
C MET A 65 18.74 -19.66 21.32
N ILE A 66 17.95 -20.73 21.50
CA ILE A 66 18.34 -22.10 21.14
C ILE A 66 18.42 -22.29 19.61
N GLN A 67 17.48 -21.71 18.86
CA GLN A 67 17.52 -21.74 17.39
C GLN A 67 18.76 -21.02 16.84
N VAL A 68 19.12 -19.86 17.40
CA VAL A 68 20.33 -19.11 16.99
C VAL A 68 21.62 -19.79 17.45
N GLY A 69 21.59 -20.53 18.57
CA GLY A 69 22.75 -21.26 19.09
C GLY A 69 23.00 -22.64 18.46
N GLY A 70 22.00 -23.24 17.79
CA GLY A 70 22.07 -24.58 17.20
C GLY A 70 22.71 -24.63 15.80
N ASP A 71 22.74 -23.50 15.08
CA ASP A 71 23.12 -23.44 13.65
C ASP A 71 24.59 -23.07 13.42
N LYS A 72 25.53 -23.70 14.15
CA LYS A 72 26.97 -23.63 13.84
C LYS A 72 27.52 -24.81 13.04
N ALA A 73 26.68 -25.67 12.48
CA ALA A 73 27.14 -26.74 11.60
C ALA A 73 26.19 -27.00 10.42
N LYS A 74 26.66 -26.60 9.23
CA LYS A 74 26.28 -27.08 7.89
C LYS A 74 24.78 -27.25 7.62
N GLN A 75 24.21 -26.25 6.94
CA GLN A 75 23.23 -26.50 5.88
C GLN A 75 23.23 -25.30 4.92
N ASP A 76 23.46 -25.57 3.64
CA ASP A 76 23.22 -24.61 2.57
C ASP A 76 21.76 -24.12 2.65
N PRO A 77 21.50 -22.83 2.41
CA PRO A 77 20.19 -22.27 2.68
C PRO A 77 19.17 -22.83 1.68
N PRO A 78 18.05 -23.44 2.13
CA PRO A 78 16.86 -23.44 1.31
C PRO A 78 16.43 -21.98 1.16
N ALA A 79 16.19 -21.55 -0.08
CA ALA A 79 15.68 -20.22 -0.38
C ALA A 79 14.31 -20.04 0.30
N VAL A 80 14.31 -19.46 1.51
CA VAL A 80 13.09 -19.02 2.16
C VAL A 80 12.66 -17.75 1.44
N GLN A 81 11.57 -17.86 0.67
CA GLN A 81 10.83 -16.71 0.20
C GLN A 81 10.47 -15.85 1.42
N GLU A 82 11.09 -14.67 1.54
CA GLU A 82 10.66 -13.66 2.48
C GLU A 82 9.20 -13.34 2.19
N LYS A 83 8.29 -13.78 3.08
CA LYS A 83 6.92 -13.29 3.09
C LYS A 83 7.01 -11.77 3.25
N ILE A 84 6.69 -11.05 2.18
CA ILE A 84 6.59 -9.59 2.18
C ILE A 84 5.52 -9.20 3.22
N LYS A 85 5.94 -8.83 4.43
CA LYS A 85 5.08 -8.16 5.42
C LYS A 85 4.80 -6.75 4.86
N THR A 86 3.55 -6.28 4.87
CA THR A 86 3.21 -4.85 4.70
C THR A 86 2.18 -4.44 5.74
N TYR A 87 2.39 -3.49 6.66
CA TYR A 87 3.00 -2.12 6.69
C TYR A 87 1.90 -1.05 6.63
N PHE A 88 1.32 -0.75 7.79
CA PHE A 88 0.65 0.52 8.07
C PHE A 88 1.63 1.44 8.81
N GLU A 89 1.28 2.70 9.01
CA GLU A 89 2.07 3.63 9.84
C GLU A 89 1.81 3.38 11.32
N GLU A 90 2.82 3.44 12.18
CA GLU A 90 2.64 3.21 13.62
C GLU A 90 1.78 4.29 14.28
N THR A 91 1.91 5.54 13.84
CA THR A 91 1.17 6.67 14.41
C THR A 91 0.71 7.64 13.33
N GLN A 92 -0.31 8.45 13.67
CA GLN A 92 -0.76 9.56 12.82
C GLN A 92 0.37 10.55 12.55
N LEU A 93 1.24 10.78 13.56
CA LEU A 93 2.37 11.69 13.42
C LEU A 93 3.37 11.16 12.38
N THR A 94 3.66 9.86 12.35
CA THR A 94 4.55 9.22 11.37
C THR A 94 4.00 9.32 9.95
N LEU A 95 2.70 9.04 9.79
CA LEU A 95 2.01 9.18 8.51
C LEU A 95 2.12 10.60 7.94
N PHE A 96 2.01 11.62 8.80
CA PHE A 96 1.96 13.01 8.35
C PHE A 96 3.31 13.78 8.46
N SER A 97 4.28 13.28 9.22
CA SER A 97 5.63 13.90 9.34
C SER A 97 6.37 13.91 8.02
N ASN A 98 6.03 12.98 7.13
CA ASN A 98 6.67 12.75 5.84
C ASN A 98 6.17 13.69 4.74
N PHE A 99 5.17 14.53 5.03
CA PHE A 99 4.68 15.58 4.12
C PHE A 99 5.49 16.88 4.20
N ARG A 100 6.72 16.87 4.72
CA ARG A 100 7.57 18.08 4.71
C ARG A 100 8.37 18.12 3.40
N PRO A 101 8.17 19.14 2.54
CA PRO A 101 8.94 19.24 1.32
C PRO A 101 10.37 19.64 1.70
N VAL A 102 11.33 18.79 1.36
CA VAL A 102 12.76 19.08 1.46
C VAL A 102 13.23 19.42 0.06
N LYS A 103 13.99 20.51 -0.09
CA LYS A 103 14.49 20.94 -1.40
C LYS A 103 15.58 19.98 -1.90
N GLU A 104 15.58 19.69 -3.20
CA GLU A 104 16.65 18.96 -3.86
C GLU A 104 17.89 19.87 -3.99
N GLU A 105 18.86 19.75 -3.07
CA GLU A 105 20.05 20.60 -3.02
C GLU A 105 21.32 19.75 -2.86
N GLY A 106 22.38 20.13 -3.59
CA GLY A 106 23.67 19.46 -3.59
C GLY A 106 23.84 18.39 -4.67
N GLU A 107 25.00 17.72 -4.65
CA GLU A 107 25.32 16.61 -5.55
C GLU A 107 24.48 15.38 -5.21
N VAL A 108 23.83 14.80 -6.21
CA VAL A 108 22.84 13.74 -6.03
C VAL A 108 23.49 12.34 -5.97
N ASP A 109 23.14 11.56 -4.94
CA ASP A 109 23.40 10.13 -4.89
C ASP A 109 22.32 9.38 -5.68
N GLN A 110 22.67 8.95 -6.90
CA GLN A 110 21.81 8.10 -7.72
C GLN A 110 22.01 6.64 -7.36
N GLY A 111 20.92 5.90 -7.18
CA GLY A 111 21.02 4.49 -6.89
C GLY A 111 19.71 3.72 -6.96
N VAL A 112 19.83 2.45 -6.63
CA VAL A 112 18.75 1.48 -6.54
C VAL A 112 18.50 1.15 -5.07
N MET A 113 17.25 0.91 -4.69
CA MET A 113 16.93 0.41 -3.35
C MET A 113 17.49 -1.01 -3.13
N SER A 114 18.05 -1.28 -1.94
CA SER A 114 18.45 -2.63 -1.54
C SER A 114 17.21 -3.48 -1.23
N VAL A 115 17.03 -4.61 -1.95
CA VAL A 115 15.86 -5.52 -1.88
C VAL A 115 14.54 -4.72 -1.86
N PRO A 116 14.13 -4.12 -3.00
CA PRO A 116 13.04 -3.15 -2.97
C PRO A 116 11.67 -3.81 -2.80
N TYR A 117 11.25 -4.59 -3.81
CA TYR A 117 9.96 -5.24 -3.98
C TYR A 117 10.15 -6.33 -5.06
N GLY A 118 9.39 -7.42 -5.00
CA GLY A 118 9.45 -8.48 -6.01
C GLY A 118 8.82 -8.05 -7.34
N LYS A 119 9.22 -8.66 -8.47
CA LYS A 119 8.67 -8.33 -9.81
C LYS A 119 7.16 -8.58 -9.96
N GLU A 120 6.58 -9.38 -9.06
CA GLU A 120 5.16 -9.74 -9.04
C GLU A 120 4.32 -8.83 -8.13
N ILE A 121 4.96 -7.94 -7.37
CA ILE A 121 4.28 -7.03 -6.45
C ILE A 121 4.61 -5.57 -6.75
N ILE A 122 3.66 -4.69 -6.43
CA ILE A 122 3.81 -3.24 -6.44
C ILE A 122 3.62 -2.68 -5.04
N PRO A 123 4.42 -1.69 -4.64
CA PRO A 123 4.18 -0.94 -3.42
C PRO A 123 3.13 0.14 -3.66
N TRP A 124 2.04 0.09 -2.92
CA TRP A 124 1.02 1.13 -2.93
C TRP A 124 1.12 1.97 -1.66
N ALA A 125 1.55 3.22 -1.77
CA ALA A 125 1.81 4.07 -0.59
C ALA A 125 0.60 4.11 0.36
N THR A 126 0.83 3.92 1.65
CA THR A 126 -0.23 3.75 2.66
C THR A 126 -1.15 4.95 2.76
N PHE A 127 -0.61 6.15 2.52
CA PHE A 127 -1.40 7.38 2.53
C PHE A 127 -2.35 7.50 1.33
N ILE A 128 -2.11 6.79 0.22
CA ILE A 128 -2.98 6.83 -0.95
C ILE A 128 -4.17 5.88 -0.71
N SER A 129 -5.26 6.40 -0.17
CA SER A 129 -6.51 5.66 -0.02
C SER A 129 -7.44 5.79 -1.24
N SER A 130 -8.54 5.04 -1.25
CA SER A 130 -9.62 5.18 -2.24
C SER A 130 -10.15 6.62 -2.35
N SER A 131 -10.01 7.42 -1.29
CA SER A 131 -10.53 8.80 -1.22
C SER A 131 -9.82 9.76 -2.18
N PHE A 132 -8.60 9.44 -2.61
CA PHE A 132 -7.85 10.25 -3.56
C PHE A 132 -8.47 10.27 -4.95
N PHE A 133 -9.23 9.24 -5.29
CA PHE A 133 -9.74 9.05 -6.64
C PHE A 133 -11.27 9.10 -6.68
N THR A 134 -11.81 9.40 -7.86
CA THR A 134 -13.26 9.39 -8.13
C THR A 134 -13.58 8.55 -9.38
N LEU A 135 -14.86 8.34 -9.66
CA LEU A 135 -15.30 7.79 -10.95
C LEU A 135 -15.20 8.86 -12.06
N SER A 136 -14.91 8.45 -13.29
CA SER A 136 -14.88 9.30 -14.50
C SER A 136 -16.22 9.98 -14.84
N THR A 137 -17.31 9.51 -14.24
CA THR A 137 -18.63 10.14 -14.30
C THR A 137 -18.70 11.43 -13.46
N ASN A 138 -17.77 11.65 -12.53
CA ASN A 138 -17.65 12.91 -11.81
C ASN A 138 -17.23 14.02 -12.77
N LYS A 139 -18.04 15.09 -12.84
CA LYS A 139 -17.78 16.27 -13.68
C LYS A 139 -17.24 17.47 -12.89
N ALA A 140 -17.13 17.34 -11.57
CA ALA A 140 -16.52 18.36 -10.74
C ALA A 140 -15.02 18.50 -11.03
N LYS A 141 -14.51 19.72 -11.01
CA LYS A 141 -13.07 20.01 -11.14
C LYS A 141 -12.34 20.07 -9.80
N SER A 142 -13.10 20.19 -8.71
CA SER A 142 -12.60 20.04 -7.35
C SER A 142 -13.72 19.65 -6.40
N ASP A 143 -13.36 19.04 -5.28
CA ASP A 143 -14.25 18.79 -4.16
C ASP A 143 -13.47 18.64 -2.84
N LYS A 144 -14.21 18.50 -1.75
CA LYS A 144 -13.69 18.21 -0.41
C LYS A 144 -14.30 16.89 0.07
N VAL A 145 -13.44 15.94 0.41
CA VAL A 145 -13.83 14.64 0.96
C VAL A 145 -13.14 14.40 2.30
N MET A 146 -13.60 13.40 3.06
CA MET A 146 -12.93 12.97 4.28
C MET A 146 -12.08 11.74 3.96
N ALA A 147 -10.76 11.93 3.89
CA ALA A 147 -9.84 10.84 3.62
C ALA A 147 -9.53 10.08 4.93
N LYS A 148 -9.60 8.75 4.84
CA LYS A 148 -9.34 7.84 5.95
C LYS A 148 -8.00 7.16 5.79
N PHE A 149 -7.18 7.24 6.83
CA PHE A 149 -5.85 6.65 6.89
C PHE A 149 -5.77 5.70 8.07
N ARG A 150 -5.26 4.49 7.86
CA ARG A 150 -5.17 3.46 8.90
C ARG A 150 -3.75 3.38 9.44
N THR A 151 -3.62 3.29 10.74
CA THR A 151 -2.36 3.00 11.44
C THR A 151 -2.26 1.51 11.81
N LEU A 152 -1.07 1.05 12.19
CA LEU A 152 -0.77 -0.35 12.52
C LEU A 152 -1.56 -0.88 13.71
N ASP A 153 -1.86 -0.01 14.68
CA ASP A 153 -2.68 -0.32 15.85
C ASP A 153 -4.18 -0.46 15.53
N GLY A 154 -4.58 -0.18 14.29
CA GLY A 154 -5.96 -0.29 13.80
C GLY A 154 -6.73 1.03 13.86
N ASP A 155 -6.13 2.10 14.40
CA ASP A 155 -6.78 3.40 14.47
C ASP A 155 -6.98 4.01 13.08
N VAL A 156 -8.05 4.79 12.95
CA VAL A 156 -8.42 5.45 11.69
C VAL A 156 -8.33 6.96 11.88
N SER A 157 -7.35 7.58 11.22
CA SER A 157 -7.27 9.03 11.10
C SER A 157 -8.20 9.50 10.01
N VAL A 158 -9.01 10.51 10.29
CA VAL A 158 -9.90 11.11 9.30
C VAL A 158 -9.49 12.57 9.11
N VAL A 159 -8.97 12.90 7.93
CA VAL A 159 -8.56 14.26 7.59
C VAL A 159 -9.32 14.77 6.37
N PRO A 160 -9.70 16.05 6.31
CA PRO A 160 -10.24 16.61 5.10
C PRO A 160 -9.20 16.62 3.97
N LEU A 161 -9.60 16.16 2.79
CA LEU A 161 -8.81 16.14 1.58
C LEU A 161 -9.54 16.97 0.52
N TRP A 162 -8.86 17.99 0.00
CA TRP A 162 -9.32 18.72 -1.18
C TRP A 162 -8.69 18.08 -2.41
N ARG A 163 -9.53 17.68 -3.37
CA ARG A 163 -9.07 17.15 -4.66
C ARG A 163 -9.17 18.25 -5.71
N GLY A 164 -8.16 18.36 -6.58
CA GLY A 164 -8.11 19.34 -7.66
C GLY A 164 -7.75 20.76 -7.24
N ARG A 165 -7.24 20.97 -6.01
CA ARG A 165 -6.73 22.26 -5.52
C ARG A 165 -5.46 22.06 -4.70
N ILE A 166 -4.47 22.94 -4.88
CA ILE A 166 -3.20 22.91 -4.13
C ILE A 166 -3.32 23.59 -2.75
N LYS A 167 -4.36 24.40 -2.53
CA LYS A 167 -4.75 24.98 -1.25
C LYS A 167 -6.25 25.31 -1.24
N PRO A 168 -6.91 25.44 -0.07
CA PRO A 168 -8.30 25.85 0.00
C PRO A 168 -8.51 27.20 -0.70
N GLY A 169 -9.58 27.31 -1.51
CA GLY A 169 -9.91 28.53 -2.27
C GLY A 169 -9.10 28.77 -3.55
N ASP A 170 -8.09 27.96 -3.87
CA ASP A 170 -7.27 28.15 -5.09
C ASP A 170 -7.98 27.67 -6.37
N ARG A 171 -7.42 27.99 -7.54
CA ARG A 171 -7.93 27.54 -8.84
C ARG A 171 -8.09 26.02 -8.90
N GLU A 172 -9.25 25.60 -9.42
CA GLU A 172 -9.56 24.19 -9.69
C GLU A 172 -8.79 23.67 -10.91
N ARG A 173 -8.21 22.47 -10.79
CA ARG A 173 -7.35 21.87 -11.84
C ARG A 173 -7.80 20.49 -12.31
N GLY A 174 -8.88 19.94 -11.77
CA GLY A 174 -9.38 18.60 -12.11
C GLY A 174 -9.12 17.59 -10.99
N ILE A 175 -9.91 16.52 -10.96
CA ILE A 175 -9.84 15.46 -9.95
C ILE A 175 -9.39 14.18 -10.65
N LEU A 176 -8.35 13.52 -10.11
CA LEU A 176 -7.90 12.23 -10.59
C LEU A 176 -8.98 11.15 -10.39
N THR A 177 -9.13 10.30 -11.39
CA THR A 177 -10.10 9.21 -11.39
C THR A 177 -9.45 7.87 -11.05
N ALA A 178 -10.26 6.82 -10.88
CA ALA A 178 -9.75 5.46 -10.71
C ALA A 178 -8.90 4.99 -11.91
N GLU A 179 -9.15 5.48 -13.13
CA GLU A 179 -8.26 5.25 -14.28
C GLU A 179 -6.86 5.81 -14.05
N HIS A 180 -6.74 6.99 -13.43
CA HIS A 180 -5.44 7.56 -13.09
C HIS A 180 -4.72 6.75 -12.01
N ALA A 181 -5.46 6.22 -11.05
CA ALA A 181 -4.92 5.33 -10.03
C ALA A 181 -4.34 4.04 -10.63
N LYS A 182 -5.00 3.47 -11.64
CA LYS A 182 -4.49 2.31 -12.40
C LYS A 182 -3.22 2.66 -13.17
N VAL A 183 -3.19 3.82 -13.82
CA VAL A 183 -1.98 4.34 -14.49
C VAL A 183 -0.83 4.50 -13.48
N LEU A 184 -1.10 5.05 -12.29
CA LEU A 184 -0.10 5.15 -11.23
C LEU A 184 0.42 3.77 -10.79
N ALA A 185 -0.47 2.80 -10.53
CA ALA A 185 -0.09 1.44 -10.19
C ALA A 185 0.80 0.78 -11.27
N ALA A 186 0.49 1.03 -12.55
CA ALA A 186 1.31 0.55 -13.66
C ALA A 186 2.68 1.26 -13.73
N ILE A 187 2.76 2.55 -13.43
CA ILE A 187 4.03 3.29 -13.32
C ILE A 187 4.87 2.75 -12.15
N GLU A 188 4.26 2.48 -11.00
CA GLU A 188 4.93 1.85 -9.84
C GLU A 188 5.45 0.45 -10.20
N SER A 189 4.69 -0.35 -10.96
CA SER A 189 5.15 -1.64 -11.51
C SER A 189 6.39 -1.48 -12.39
N LEU A 190 6.39 -0.51 -13.32
CA LEU A 190 7.54 -0.24 -14.18
C LEU A 190 8.76 0.26 -13.38
N TRP A 191 8.53 1.05 -12.33
CA TRP A 191 9.58 1.47 -11.40
C TRP A 191 10.21 0.27 -10.68
N VAL A 192 9.40 -0.66 -10.18
CA VAL A 192 9.86 -1.91 -9.58
C VAL A 192 10.67 -2.75 -10.57
N GLN A 193 10.19 -2.91 -11.80
CA GLN A 193 10.88 -3.66 -12.86
C GLN A 193 12.24 -3.04 -13.25
N GLN A 194 12.39 -1.72 -13.10
CA GLN A 194 13.62 -0.98 -13.33
C GLN A 194 14.56 -0.98 -12.12
N GLY A 195 14.25 -1.75 -11.08
CA GLY A 195 15.07 -1.86 -9.87
C GLY A 195 14.84 -0.74 -8.86
N CYS A 196 13.69 -0.06 -8.88
CA CYS A 196 13.37 0.99 -7.90
C CYS A 196 14.41 2.12 -7.83
N GLN A 197 14.62 2.78 -8.95
CA GLN A 197 15.58 3.89 -9.07
C GLN A 197 15.19 5.06 -8.17
N ARG A 198 16.21 5.66 -7.52
CA ARG A 198 16.06 6.78 -6.59
C ARG A 198 17.21 7.78 -6.69
N ASN A 199 16.91 8.99 -6.27
CA ASN A 199 17.87 10.05 -5.97
C ASN A 199 17.80 10.34 -4.47
N LYS A 200 18.97 10.41 -3.80
CA LYS A 200 19.11 10.97 -2.45
C LYS A 200 19.95 12.23 -2.52
N TYR A 201 19.47 13.31 -1.92
CA TYR A 201 20.16 14.58 -1.88
C TYR A 201 20.74 14.83 -0.48
N PRO A 202 21.90 15.52 -0.36
CA PRO A 202 22.49 15.90 0.92
C PRO A 202 21.55 16.66 1.86
N SER A 203 20.59 17.40 1.31
CA SER A 203 19.54 18.10 2.06
C SER A 203 18.59 17.17 2.82
N GLY A 204 18.61 15.87 2.53
CA GLY A 204 17.64 14.89 3.00
C GLY A 204 16.45 14.72 2.04
N ALA A 205 16.39 15.45 0.92
CA ALA A 205 15.38 15.21 -0.09
C ALA A 205 15.60 13.86 -0.77
N VAL A 206 14.50 13.21 -1.13
CA VAL A 206 14.52 11.90 -1.80
C VAL A 206 13.47 11.87 -2.90
N THR A 207 13.85 11.31 -4.05
CA THR A 207 12.99 11.27 -5.23
C THR A 207 13.11 9.93 -5.93
N CYS A 208 12.01 9.18 -6.00
CA CYS A 208 11.90 8.00 -6.85
C CYS A 208 11.67 8.45 -8.30
N PHE A 209 12.20 7.72 -9.27
CA PHE A 209 11.93 8.00 -10.66
C PHE A 209 11.99 6.74 -11.53
N CYS A 210 11.38 6.76 -12.70
CA CYS A 210 11.52 5.70 -13.69
C CYS A 210 11.36 6.24 -15.12
N TYR A 211 11.78 5.45 -16.10
CA TYR A 211 11.53 5.74 -17.51
C TYR A 211 10.34 4.92 -17.99
N VAL A 212 9.31 5.58 -18.52
CA VAL A 212 8.05 4.97 -18.91
C VAL A 212 7.90 5.10 -20.42
N SER A 213 8.13 4.02 -21.16
CA SER A 213 7.62 3.92 -22.53
C SER A 213 6.10 3.83 -22.46
N ILE A 214 5.38 4.66 -23.24
CA ILE A 214 3.91 4.62 -23.25
C ILE A 214 3.40 3.25 -23.75
N ARG A 215 4.16 2.56 -24.60
CA ARG A 215 3.81 1.21 -25.05
C ARG A 215 3.96 0.18 -23.93
N ASP A 216 5.00 0.30 -23.12
CA ASP A 216 5.21 -0.61 -21.98
C ASP A 216 4.22 -0.29 -20.85
N LEU A 217 3.80 0.97 -20.69
CA LEU A 217 2.70 1.37 -19.82
C LEU A 217 1.36 0.73 -20.26
N ALA A 218 1.05 0.74 -21.55
CA ALA A 218 -0.15 0.08 -22.07
C ALA A 218 -0.15 -1.43 -21.78
N LYS A 219 1.00 -2.10 -21.92
CA LYS A 219 1.15 -3.52 -21.56
C LYS A 219 0.96 -3.77 -20.07
N ALA A 220 1.51 -2.90 -19.23
CA ALA A 220 1.34 -2.98 -17.77
C ALA A 220 -0.11 -2.74 -17.31
N LEU A 221 -0.96 -2.18 -18.17
CA LEU A 221 -2.41 -2.03 -17.96
C LEU A 221 -3.23 -3.16 -18.60
N ASP A 222 -2.59 -4.20 -19.13
CA ASP A 222 -3.21 -5.31 -19.86
C ASP A 222 -4.02 -4.89 -21.10
N TRP A 223 -3.52 -3.89 -21.85
CA TRP A 223 -4.18 -3.45 -23.08
C TRP A 223 -3.91 -4.42 -24.24
N LYS A 224 -4.96 -5.03 -24.77
CA LYS A 224 -4.91 -5.96 -25.92
C LYS A 224 -4.60 -5.28 -27.25
N SER A 225 -4.94 -4.01 -27.39
CA SER A 225 -4.66 -3.22 -28.58
C SER A 225 -4.18 -1.82 -28.20
N PHE A 226 -3.29 -1.26 -29.02
CA PHE A 226 -2.68 0.04 -28.76
C PHE A 226 -2.53 0.83 -30.06
N SER A 227 -3.12 2.03 -30.10
CA SER A 227 -3.17 2.92 -31.26
C SER A 227 -2.69 4.33 -30.91
N GLY A 228 -2.61 5.24 -31.89
CA GLY A 228 -2.23 6.64 -31.67
C GLY A 228 -3.14 7.39 -30.70
N GLN A 229 -4.43 7.04 -30.65
CA GLN A 229 -5.34 7.59 -29.64
C GLN A 229 -4.96 7.10 -28.23
N GLY A 230 -4.60 5.83 -28.09
CA GLY A 230 -4.09 5.26 -26.83
C GLY A 230 -2.80 5.92 -26.36
N LEU A 231 -1.89 6.22 -27.30
CA LEU A 231 -0.66 6.98 -27.02
C LEU A 231 -0.96 8.36 -26.42
N THR A 232 -1.84 9.11 -27.07
CA THR A 232 -2.22 10.46 -26.63
C THR A 232 -2.91 10.42 -25.27
N TRP A 233 -3.83 9.47 -25.10
CA TRP A 233 -4.58 9.30 -23.85
C TRP A 233 -3.66 8.94 -22.68
N LEU A 234 -2.82 7.91 -22.82
CA LEU A 234 -1.91 7.51 -21.74
C LEU A 234 -0.91 8.61 -21.40
N THR A 235 -0.37 9.30 -22.40
CA THR A 235 0.51 10.45 -22.16
C THR A 235 -0.20 11.51 -21.32
N SER A 236 -1.44 11.84 -21.69
CA SER A 236 -2.26 12.83 -20.94
C SER A 236 -2.52 12.38 -19.50
N MET A 237 -2.87 11.11 -19.28
CA MET A 237 -3.09 10.54 -17.94
C MET A 237 -1.85 10.65 -17.04
N VAL A 238 -0.64 10.47 -17.60
CA VAL A 238 0.62 10.65 -16.85
C VAL A 238 0.82 12.12 -16.48
N TYR A 239 0.54 13.05 -17.40
CA TYR A 239 0.62 14.49 -17.11
C TYR A 239 -0.45 14.96 -16.10
N ASP A 240 -1.63 14.35 -16.12
CA ASP A 240 -2.70 14.64 -15.15
C ASP A 240 -2.25 14.28 -13.72
N LEU A 241 -1.53 13.16 -13.54
CA LEU A 241 -0.93 12.79 -12.24
C LEU A 241 0.09 13.81 -11.70
N LYS A 242 0.71 14.62 -12.58
CA LYS A 242 1.60 15.75 -12.23
C LYS A 242 0.81 17.04 -11.95
N THR A 243 -0.25 17.29 -12.72
CA THR A 243 -0.88 18.61 -12.78
C THR A 243 -2.15 18.76 -11.94
N MET A 244 -2.83 17.66 -11.61
CA MET A 244 -4.02 17.64 -10.75
C MET A 244 -3.62 17.46 -9.27
N PRO A 245 -3.72 18.51 -8.44
CA PRO A 245 -3.18 18.51 -7.09
C PRO A 245 -4.20 18.07 -6.05
N TYR A 246 -3.68 17.77 -4.87
CA TYR A 246 -4.39 17.55 -3.63
C TYR A 246 -3.96 18.58 -2.59
N TYR A 247 -4.84 18.83 -1.63
CA TYR A 247 -4.47 19.49 -0.39
C TYR A 247 -5.06 18.72 0.80
N VAL A 248 -4.18 18.20 1.64
CA VAL A 248 -4.55 17.52 2.89
C VAL A 248 -4.62 18.58 3.99
N ASP A 249 -5.78 18.71 4.62
CA ASP A 249 -6.00 19.62 5.74
C ASP A 249 -5.61 18.92 7.06
N LEU A 250 -4.53 19.41 7.67
CA LEU A 250 -3.94 18.82 8.88
C LEU A 250 -4.20 19.67 10.12
N SER A 251 -5.05 20.70 10.01
CA SER A 251 -5.34 21.64 11.11
C SER A 251 -5.86 20.94 12.37
N ALA A 252 -6.68 19.90 12.21
CA ALA A 252 -7.22 19.10 13.31
C ALA A 252 -6.18 18.19 13.98
N MET A 253 -5.05 17.90 13.32
CA MET A 253 -4.03 16.96 13.79
C MET A 253 -3.04 17.58 14.78
N LYS A 254 -3.13 18.89 15.05
CA LYS A 254 -2.27 19.64 15.99
C LYS A 254 -0.76 19.43 15.76
N LEU A 255 -0.37 19.23 14.50
CA LEU A 255 1.04 19.06 14.14
C LEU A 255 1.80 20.38 14.30
N LYS A 256 3.01 20.33 14.86
CA LYS A 256 3.85 21.52 15.03
C LYS A 256 4.20 22.11 13.65
N ASN A 257 3.81 23.37 13.44
CA ASN A 257 4.11 24.17 12.24
C ASN A 257 3.50 23.66 10.92
N ILE A 258 2.50 22.78 10.94
CA ILE A 258 1.84 22.28 9.72
C ILE A 258 0.32 22.31 9.89
N ASN A 259 -0.35 23.14 9.09
CA ASN A 259 -1.82 23.22 9.05
C ASN A 259 -2.44 22.50 7.86
N GLY A 260 -1.61 22.12 6.89
CA GLY A 260 -2.02 21.35 5.73
C GLY A 260 -0.91 21.32 4.70
N TYR A 261 -1.11 20.51 3.67
CA TYR A 261 -0.07 20.19 2.73
C TYR A 261 -0.63 19.96 1.33
N GLY A 262 -0.10 20.73 0.36
CA GLY A 262 -0.48 20.64 -1.06
C GLY A 262 0.55 19.88 -1.88
N PHE A 263 0.12 18.94 -2.71
CA PHE A 263 1.00 18.14 -3.57
C PHE A 263 0.29 17.55 -4.79
N SER A 264 1.06 17.02 -5.73
CA SER A 264 0.60 16.12 -6.80
C SER A 264 1.23 14.73 -6.62
N LEU A 265 0.71 13.69 -7.28
CA LEU A 265 1.28 12.34 -7.14
C LEU A 265 2.64 12.21 -7.85
N LEU A 266 2.81 12.92 -8.97
CA LEU A 266 4.10 13.05 -9.64
C LEU A 266 4.67 14.44 -9.43
N GLY A 267 5.97 14.51 -9.13
CA GLY A 267 6.70 15.77 -8.98
C GLY A 267 7.12 16.32 -10.33
N ASP A 268 7.52 15.45 -11.25
CA ASP A 268 7.97 15.85 -12.58
C ASP A 268 7.73 14.78 -13.64
N VAL A 269 7.58 15.22 -14.88
CA VAL A 269 7.37 14.39 -16.06
C VAL A 269 8.07 15.11 -17.21
N GLU A 270 9.13 14.51 -17.72
CA GLU A 270 9.93 15.02 -18.84
C GLU A 270 9.70 14.09 -20.04
N LEU A 271 9.32 14.65 -21.18
CA LEU A 271 9.19 13.90 -22.42
C LEU A 271 10.57 13.73 -23.07
N ALA A 272 10.97 12.48 -23.28
CA ALA A 272 12.13 12.10 -24.07
C ALA A 272 11.66 11.38 -25.34
N GLU A 273 12.13 11.84 -26.49
CA GLU A 273 11.95 11.10 -27.73
C GLU A 273 13.06 10.04 -27.85
N GLY A 274 12.64 8.78 -27.94
CA GLY A 274 13.52 7.64 -28.09
C GLY A 274 13.35 6.93 -29.42
N LYS A 275 14.23 5.96 -29.69
CA LYS A 275 14.02 4.96 -30.74
C LYS A 275 14.22 3.57 -30.17
N LYS A 276 13.27 2.66 -30.38
CA LYS A 276 13.38 1.23 -30.02
C LYS A 276 13.23 0.41 -31.28
N ARG A 277 14.26 -0.37 -31.61
CA ARG A 277 14.35 -1.15 -32.86
C ARG A 277 14.10 -0.28 -34.12
N GLY A 278 14.61 0.94 -34.12
CA GLY A 278 14.49 1.90 -35.24
C GLY A 278 13.17 2.67 -35.31
N GLN A 279 12.16 2.34 -34.50
CA GLN A 279 10.89 3.08 -34.47
C GLN A 279 10.90 4.17 -33.41
N PRO A 280 10.36 5.37 -33.69
CA PRO A 280 10.14 6.40 -32.67
C PRO A 280 9.33 5.86 -31.50
N GLU A 281 9.77 6.17 -30.29
CA GLU A 281 9.12 5.79 -29.05
C GLU A 281 8.97 7.02 -28.14
N THR A 282 7.76 7.23 -27.63
CA THR A 282 7.48 8.22 -26.60
C THR A 282 7.87 7.63 -25.25
N VAL A 283 8.93 8.16 -24.65
CA VAL A 283 9.41 7.77 -23.33
C VAL A 283 9.26 8.95 -22.39
N LEU A 284 8.66 8.75 -21.24
CA LEU A 284 8.56 9.75 -20.20
C LEU A 284 9.54 9.42 -19.08
N LYS A 285 10.38 10.36 -18.69
CA LYS A 285 11.07 10.29 -17.39
C LYS A 285 10.11 10.82 -16.34
N VAL A 286 9.63 9.94 -15.49
CA VAL A 286 8.64 10.24 -14.45
C VAL A 286 9.34 10.30 -13.11
N LYS A 287 9.19 11.41 -12.38
CA LYS A 287 9.61 11.56 -10.98
C LYS A 287 8.36 11.55 -10.09
N PHE A 288 8.32 10.63 -9.14
CA PHE A 288 7.28 10.64 -8.10
C PHE A 288 7.44 11.90 -7.24
N SER A 289 6.36 12.40 -6.64
CA SER A 289 6.48 13.54 -5.74
C SER A 289 7.25 13.15 -4.48
N THR A 290 7.81 14.14 -3.77
CA THR A 290 8.56 13.89 -2.52
C THR A 290 7.78 13.07 -1.49
N PRO A 291 6.50 13.38 -1.18
CA PRO A 291 5.73 12.58 -0.23
C PRO A 291 5.57 11.11 -0.65
N LEU A 292 5.32 10.89 -1.94
CA LEU A 292 5.18 9.54 -2.47
C LEU A 292 6.53 8.81 -2.44
N SER A 293 7.61 9.49 -2.82
CA SER A 293 8.96 8.93 -2.80
C SER A 293 9.40 8.52 -1.40
N VAL A 294 9.17 9.38 -0.39
CA VAL A 294 9.48 9.07 1.02
C VAL A 294 8.76 7.81 1.46
N GLN A 295 7.45 7.73 1.22
CA GLN A 295 6.64 6.57 1.61
C GLN A 295 7.10 5.27 0.93
N LEU A 296 7.45 5.34 -0.35
CA LEU A 296 7.97 4.18 -1.09
C LEU A 296 9.36 3.74 -0.60
N LEU A 297 10.24 4.69 -0.27
CA LEU A 297 11.61 4.43 0.18
C LEU A 297 11.69 3.93 1.62
N GLU A 298 10.86 4.48 2.50
CA GLU A 298 10.73 4.07 3.90
C GLU A 298 9.89 2.79 4.06
N ARG A 299 9.38 2.24 2.94
CA ARG A 299 8.54 1.04 2.91
C ARG A 299 7.21 1.19 3.63
N HIS A 300 6.71 2.42 3.70
CA HIS A 300 5.37 2.75 4.20
C HIS A 300 4.34 2.55 3.09
N ALA A 301 4.28 1.32 2.57
CA ALA A 301 3.45 0.92 1.45
C ALA A 301 2.70 -0.38 1.76
N VAL A 302 1.54 -0.58 1.16
CA VAL A 302 0.85 -1.87 1.10
C VAL A 302 1.29 -2.59 -0.16
N SER A 303 1.80 -3.81 -0.04
CA SER A 303 2.20 -4.61 -1.19
C SER A 303 0.94 -5.17 -1.82
N ARG A 304 0.81 -4.96 -3.13
CA ARG A 304 -0.31 -5.44 -3.92
C ARG A 304 0.25 -6.20 -5.12
N PRO A 305 -0.46 -7.20 -5.67
CA PRO A 305 -0.05 -7.82 -6.92
C PRO A 305 0.00 -6.79 -8.05
N LYS A 306 0.93 -6.94 -9.00
CA LYS A 306 1.00 -6.03 -10.18
C LYS A 306 -0.29 -6.00 -10.99
N GLU A 307 -1.08 -7.09 -10.91
CA GLU A 307 -2.39 -7.24 -11.54
C GLU A 307 -3.46 -6.29 -10.97
N LEU A 308 -3.17 -5.55 -9.90
CA LEU A 308 -4.03 -4.46 -9.41
C LEU A 308 -4.41 -3.49 -10.56
N ALA A 309 -3.44 -3.19 -11.44
CA ALA A 309 -3.65 -2.31 -12.59
C ALA A 309 -4.60 -2.91 -13.65
N HIS A 310 -4.85 -4.23 -13.62
CA HIS A 310 -5.69 -4.94 -14.60
C HIS A 310 -7.18 -4.93 -14.23
N ILE A 311 -7.56 -4.44 -13.05
CA ILE A 311 -8.98 -4.29 -12.69
C ILE A 311 -9.60 -3.26 -13.66
N HIS A 312 -10.58 -3.69 -14.46
CA HIS A 312 -11.13 -2.83 -15.51
C HIS A 312 -12.13 -1.81 -14.94
N GLY A 313 -13.04 -2.24 -14.07
CA GLY A 313 -14.06 -1.37 -13.50
C GLY A 313 -13.53 -0.35 -12.50
N GLU A 314 -13.77 0.94 -12.73
CA GLU A 314 -13.40 2.02 -11.80
C GLU A 314 -13.94 1.78 -10.37
N LEU A 315 -15.22 1.40 -10.25
CA LEU A 315 -15.82 1.11 -8.94
C LEU A 315 -15.19 -0.12 -8.29
N ALA A 316 -14.85 -1.16 -9.06
CA ALA A 316 -14.17 -2.33 -8.53
C ALA A 316 -12.80 -1.93 -7.96
N PHE A 317 -12.03 -1.15 -8.71
CA PHE A 317 -10.73 -0.65 -8.26
C PHE A 317 -10.83 0.18 -6.97
N LEU A 318 -11.79 1.11 -6.88
CA LEU A 318 -12.02 1.89 -5.66
C LEU A 318 -12.41 1.00 -4.46
N ILE A 319 -13.28 0.00 -4.67
CA ILE A 319 -13.64 -0.96 -3.63
C ILE A 319 -12.38 -1.74 -3.20
N ARG A 320 -11.55 -2.20 -4.14
CA ARG A 320 -10.29 -2.92 -3.83
C ARG A 320 -9.37 -2.08 -2.95
N LEU A 321 -9.16 -0.81 -3.30
CA LEU A 321 -8.34 0.10 -2.50
C LEU A 321 -8.91 0.29 -1.09
N PHE A 322 -10.24 0.34 -0.96
CA PHE A 322 -10.94 0.56 0.30
C PHE A 322 -10.95 -0.68 1.21
N ILE A 323 -11.30 -1.86 0.70
CA ILE A 323 -11.52 -3.06 1.53
C ILE A 323 -10.23 -3.77 1.89
N GLU A 324 -9.23 -3.85 0.99
CA GLU A 324 -8.05 -4.68 1.23
C GLU A 324 -7.32 -4.33 2.54
N PRO A 325 -7.05 -3.05 2.85
CA PRO A 325 -6.46 -2.68 4.13
C PRO A 325 -7.29 -3.11 5.35
N ILE A 326 -8.62 -3.11 5.22
CA ILE A 326 -9.54 -3.55 6.29
C ILE A 326 -9.43 -5.04 6.51
N LEU A 327 -9.45 -5.80 5.42
CA LEU A 327 -9.43 -7.26 5.45
C LEU A 327 -8.11 -7.79 6.00
N ILE A 328 -6.99 -7.15 5.66
CA ILE A 328 -5.67 -7.46 6.24
C ILE A 328 -5.70 -7.23 7.77
N GLY A 329 -6.24 -6.11 8.24
CA GLY A 329 -6.31 -5.81 9.68
C GLY A 329 -7.32 -6.68 10.45
N LEU A 330 -8.30 -7.26 9.77
CA LEU A 330 -9.30 -8.16 10.37
C LEU A 330 -8.83 -9.61 10.50
N ASP A 331 -7.71 -9.96 9.87
CA ASP A 331 -7.07 -11.28 9.85
C ASP A 331 -8.04 -12.47 9.75
N GLY A 332 -8.81 -12.49 8.66
CA GLY A 332 -9.77 -13.57 8.36
C GLY A 332 -11.20 -13.34 8.86
N ASN A 333 -11.44 -12.33 9.71
CA ASN A 333 -12.80 -11.92 10.04
C ASN A 333 -13.50 -11.22 8.87
N GLU A 334 -14.83 -11.29 8.87
CA GLU A 334 -15.67 -10.74 7.82
C GLU A 334 -15.95 -9.25 8.03
N TYR A 335 -15.76 -8.46 6.98
CA TYR A 335 -16.18 -7.08 6.90
C TYR A 335 -17.56 -6.98 6.26
N ASN A 336 -18.46 -6.23 6.90
CA ASN A 336 -19.84 -6.05 6.44
C ASN A 336 -20.21 -4.56 6.39
N LYS A 337 -20.82 -4.10 5.28
CA LYS A 337 -21.27 -2.71 5.12
C LYS A 337 -22.43 -2.58 4.14
N THR A 338 -23.41 -1.73 4.45
CA THR A 338 -24.52 -1.44 3.51
C THR A 338 -24.01 -0.73 2.26
N LEU A 339 -24.66 -0.96 1.10
CA LEU A 339 -24.26 -0.28 -0.14
C LEU A 339 -24.46 1.23 -0.08
N SER A 340 -25.55 1.68 0.57
CA SER A 340 -25.78 3.11 0.84
C SER A 340 -24.66 3.77 1.64
N ASP A 341 -24.10 3.09 2.64
CA ASP A 341 -22.97 3.66 3.38
C ASP A 341 -21.67 3.54 2.60
N LEU A 342 -21.47 2.45 1.85
CA LEU A 342 -20.29 2.29 1.01
C LEU A 342 -20.18 3.39 -0.07
N ILE A 343 -21.30 3.84 -0.64
CA ILE A 343 -21.35 4.99 -1.55
C ILE A 343 -20.77 6.26 -0.87
N LYS A 344 -21.09 6.48 0.41
CA LYS A 344 -20.58 7.62 1.18
C LYS A 344 -19.10 7.46 1.53
N GLU A 345 -18.71 6.26 1.97
CA GLU A 345 -17.34 5.93 2.34
C GLU A 345 -16.37 6.08 1.16
N LEU A 346 -16.79 5.66 -0.04
CA LEU A 346 -16.02 5.83 -1.27
C LEU A 346 -16.15 7.25 -1.86
N SER A 347 -16.95 8.13 -1.25
CA SER A 347 -17.22 9.48 -1.74
C SER A 347 -17.61 9.51 -3.22
N LEU A 348 -18.51 8.60 -3.64
CA LEU A 348 -18.90 8.47 -5.05
C LEU A 348 -19.68 9.71 -5.52
N PRO A 349 -19.48 10.16 -6.77
CA PRO A 349 -20.22 11.30 -7.33
C PRO A 349 -21.71 11.01 -7.35
N ALA A 350 -22.53 12.05 -7.14
CA ALA A 350 -23.98 11.92 -7.13
C ALA A 350 -24.48 11.27 -8.45
N ALA A 351 -25.28 10.23 -8.32
CA ALA A 351 -25.87 9.54 -9.45
C ALA A 351 -27.28 9.06 -9.13
N GLY A 352 -28.18 9.09 -10.12
CA GLY A 352 -29.60 8.75 -9.93
C GLY A 352 -29.82 7.32 -9.41
N TRP A 353 -28.90 6.39 -9.68
CA TRP A 353 -29.01 5.02 -9.19
C TRP A 353 -28.78 4.89 -7.68
N HIS A 354 -28.22 5.91 -7.00
CA HIS A 354 -27.96 5.89 -5.56
C HIS A 354 -29.23 5.78 -4.73
N SER A 355 -30.39 6.26 -5.20
CA SER A 355 -31.66 6.23 -4.47
C SER A 355 -32.38 4.87 -4.57
N HIS A 356 -32.03 4.02 -5.54
CA HIS A 356 -32.76 2.79 -5.84
C HIS A 356 -31.99 1.55 -5.37
N LYS A 357 -32.48 0.85 -4.32
CA LYS A 357 -31.84 -0.36 -3.74
C LYS A 357 -31.45 -1.40 -4.78
N GLY A 358 -32.36 -1.71 -5.71
CA GLY A 358 -32.11 -2.69 -6.77
C GLY A 358 -31.03 -2.26 -7.77
N LYS A 359 -30.95 -0.96 -8.10
CA LYS A 359 -29.91 -0.44 -8.99
C LYS A 359 -28.55 -0.40 -8.32
N ARG A 360 -28.48 -0.04 -7.03
CA ARG A 360 -27.25 -0.18 -6.23
C ARG A 360 -26.72 -1.60 -6.29
N LYS A 361 -27.57 -2.60 -6.00
CA LYS A 361 -27.20 -4.02 -6.11
C LYS A 361 -26.60 -4.35 -7.47
N GLN A 362 -27.31 -4.07 -8.57
CA GLN A 362 -26.87 -4.40 -9.93
C GLN A 362 -25.48 -3.83 -10.27
N ILE A 363 -25.23 -2.58 -9.88
CA ILE A 363 -23.96 -1.88 -10.16
C ILE A 363 -22.83 -2.46 -9.31
N PHE A 364 -23.06 -2.66 -8.00
CA PHE A 364 -22.05 -3.23 -7.11
C PHE A 364 -21.77 -4.71 -7.43
N GLU A 365 -22.77 -5.50 -7.79
CA GLU A 365 -22.59 -6.90 -8.23
C GLU A 365 -21.68 -6.99 -9.46
N LYS A 366 -21.80 -6.06 -10.41
CA LYS A 366 -20.88 -5.99 -11.54
C LYS A 366 -19.45 -5.71 -11.09
N ALA A 367 -19.27 -4.77 -10.15
CA ALA A 367 -17.95 -4.40 -9.65
C ALA A 367 -17.28 -5.54 -8.84
N VAL A 368 -18.00 -6.20 -7.94
CA VAL A 368 -17.41 -7.23 -7.06
C VAL A 368 -17.06 -8.52 -7.79
N LYS A 369 -17.66 -8.79 -8.97
CA LYS A 369 -17.28 -9.93 -9.82
C LYS A 369 -15.80 -9.87 -10.23
N GLU A 370 -15.28 -8.68 -10.53
CA GLU A 370 -13.86 -8.50 -10.88
C GLU A 370 -12.95 -8.70 -9.67
N LEU A 371 -13.44 -8.44 -8.45
CA LEU A 371 -12.65 -8.57 -7.22
C LEU A 371 -12.44 -10.00 -6.76
N ASN A 372 -13.41 -10.88 -7.00
CA ASN A 372 -13.31 -12.29 -6.62
C ASN A 372 -12.23 -13.06 -7.39
N ALA A 373 -11.69 -12.51 -8.48
CA ALA A 373 -10.55 -13.06 -9.21
C ALA A 373 -9.19 -12.61 -8.64
N GLN A 374 -9.19 -11.70 -7.67
CA GLN A 374 -7.99 -11.02 -7.21
C GLN A 374 -7.45 -11.64 -5.92
N LYS A 375 -6.12 -11.68 -5.81
CA LYS A 375 -5.40 -12.11 -4.61
C LYS A 375 -4.76 -10.90 -3.92
N THR A 376 -4.42 -11.05 -2.65
CA THR A 376 -3.54 -10.12 -1.93
C THR A 376 -2.08 -10.47 -2.22
N ALA A 377 -1.12 -9.65 -1.79
CA ALA A 377 0.30 -9.92 -2.06
C ALA A 377 0.83 -11.20 -1.41
N ASP A 378 0.21 -11.69 -0.32
CA ASP A 378 0.56 -12.97 0.30
C ASP A 378 -0.15 -14.18 -0.35
N GLY A 379 -0.89 -13.96 -1.43
CA GLY A 379 -1.57 -15.00 -2.20
C GLY A 379 -2.98 -15.34 -1.69
N ARG A 380 -3.45 -14.78 -0.57
CA ARG A 380 -4.82 -15.03 -0.09
C ARG A 380 -5.85 -14.42 -1.04
N PRO A 381 -6.88 -15.17 -1.48
CA PRO A 381 -7.93 -14.65 -2.34
C PRO A 381 -8.85 -13.70 -1.57
N ILE A 382 -9.29 -12.62 -2.21
CA ILE A 382 -10.31 -11.73 -1.66
C ILE A 382 -11.68 -12.26 -2.07
N LYS A 383 -12.50 -12.64 -1.09
CA LYS A 383 -13.88 -13.09 -1.32
C LYS A 383 -14.84 -11.97 -0.98
N VAL A 384 -15.65 -11.56 -1.95
CA VAL A 384 -16.62 -10.46 -1.83
C VAL A 384 -17.99 -10.90 -2.35
N SER A 385 -19.03 -10.72 -1.55
CA SER A 385 -20.42 -11.02 -1.90
C SER A 385 -21.33 -9.81 -1.65
N ILE A 386 -22.50 -9.82 -2.28
CA ILE A 386 -23.59 -8.86 -2.02
C ILE A 386 -24.76 -9.66 -1.46
N GLU A 387 -25.13 -9.37 -0.21
CA GLU A 387 -26.09 -10.13 0.56
C GLU A 387 -27.28 -9.25 0.95
N LYS A 388 -28.40 -9.90 1.27
CA LYS A 388 -29.63 -9.21 1.68
C LYS A 388 -29.45 -8.70 3.12
N GLY A 389 -29.33 -7.39 3.28
CA GLY A 389 -29.39 -6.74 4.60
C GLY A 389 -30.82 -6.33 4.97
N LEU A 390 -30.97 -5.82 6.19
CA LEU A 390 -32.26 -5.49 6.78
C LEU A 390 -32.94 -4.29 6.09
N TYR A 391 -32.15 -3.25 5.78
CA TYR A 391 -32.64 -2.01 5.16
C TYR A 391 -32.06 -1.73 3.77
N ASP A 392 -30.93 -2.34 3.44
CA ASP A 392 -30.27 -2.24 2.14
C ASP A 392 -29.52 -3.54 1.83
N TRP A 393 -29.07 -3.70 0.60
CA TRP A 393 -28.06 -4.71 0.28
C TRP A 393 -26.77 -4.41 1.04
N MET A 394 -26.04 -5.46 1.38
CA MET A 394 -24.82 -5.41 2.17
C MET A 394 -23.67 -6.03 1.37
N LEU A 395 -22.54 -5.34 1.30
CA LEU A 395 -21.30 -5.93 0.86
C LEU A 395 -20.70 -6.69 2.06
N SER A 396 -20.47 -7.98 1.86
CA SER A 396 -19.66 -8.82 2.74
C SER A 396 -18.31 -9.09 2.06
N ALA A 397 -17.22 -9.01 2.82
CA ALA A 397 -15.90 -9.33 2.33
C ALA A 397 -15.03 -10.03 3.39
N LYS A 398 -14.21 -10.99 2.96
CA LYS A 398 -13.22 -11.66 3.81
C LYS A 398 -12.02 -12.15 3.01
N LEU A 399 -10.91 -12.40 3.68
CA LEU A 399 -9.79 -13.15 3.09
C LEU A 399 -10.15 -14.64 3.10
N GLY A 400 -9.90 -15.33 1.99
CA GLY A 400 -9.95 -16.80 1.98
C GLY A 400 -8.78 -17.40 2.77
N GLY A 401 -8.93 -18.66 3.19
CA GLY A 401 -7.81 -19.44 3.72
C GLY A 401 -6.73 -19.66 2.66
N GLU A 402 -5.50 -19.97 3.10
CA GLU A 402 -4.41 -20.36 2.21
C GLU A 402 -4.87 -21.55 1.35
N GLU A 403 -4.95 -21.38 0.02
CA GLU A 403 -4.99 -22.54 -0.86
C GLU A 403 -3.63 -23.23 -0.75
N LYS A 404 -3.60 -24.46 -0.24
CA LYS A 404 -2.42 -25.33 -0.38
C LYS A 404 -1.99 -25.29 -1.84
N CYS A 405 -0.77 -24.84 -2.11
CA CYS A 405 -0.15 -25.06 -3.40
C CYS A 405 -0.24 -26.55 -3.70
N ILE A 406 -0.99 -26.94 -4.72
CA ILE A 406 -0.93 -28.29 -5.26
C ILE A 406 0.47 -28.39 -5.87
N GLU A 407 1.34 -29.17 -5.23
CA GLU A 407 2.62 -29.57 -5.81
C GLU A 407 2.33 -30.29 -7.13
N VAL A 408 2.73 -29.69 -8.25
CA VAL A 408 2.85 -30.43 -9.51
C VAL A 408 4.10 -31.28 -9.35
N GLN A 409 3.91 -32.55 -9.02
CA GLN A 409 4.95 -33.55 -9.21
C GLN A 409 5.23 -33.63 -10.71
N VAL A 410 6.36 -33.07 -11.13
CA VAL A 410 6.95 -33.41 -12.41
C VAL A 410 7.62 -34.76 -12.21
N GLU A 411 6.94 -35.84 -12.59
CA GLU A 411 7.62 -37.11 -12.81
C GLU A 411 8.60 -36.92 -13.97
N GLU A 412 9.90 -36.88 -13.65
CA GLU A 412 10.94 -37.09 -14.64
C GLU A 412 10.77 -38.49 -15.23
N PRO A 413 10.62 -38.65 -16.56
CA PRO A 413 10.73 -39.97 -17.16
C PRO A 413 12.17 -40.44 -16.97
N ALA A 414 12.30 -41.50 -16.18
CA ALA A 414 13.53 -42.24 -15.97
C ALA A 414 14.25 -42.49 -17.29
N GLY A 415 15.54 -42.15 -17.30
CA GLY A 415 16.43 -42.53 -18.39
C GLY A 415 16.35 -44.03 -18.68
N GLN A 416 16.28 -44.36 -19.95
CA GLN A 416 16.70 -45.67 -20.45
C GLN A 416 17.88 -45.45 -21.40
N LYS A 417 18.83 -46.37 -21.23
CA LYS A 417 20.19 -46.42 -21.77
C LYS A 417 20.25 -46.40 -23.29
#